data_AF-A0A4Q7WM70-F1
#
_entry.id   AF-A0A4Q7WM70-F1
#
_cell.length_a   1.000
_cell.length_b   1.000
_cell.length_c   1.000
_cell.angle_alpha   90.00
_cell.angle_beta   90.00
_cell.angle_gamma   90.00
#
_symmetry.space_group_name_H-M   'P 1'
#
loop_
_entity.id
_entity.type
_entity.pdbx_description
1 polymer ?
#
loop_
_entity_poly.entity_id
_entity_poly.type
_entity_poly.pdbx_seq_one_letter_code
_entity_poly.pdbx_strand_id
1 'polypeptide(L)'
;MNEEDLNEAFHDVIVRSRPPESMDPGRALERARRARKRRQVRWAGAAVAALVVAAGAGPVLIANYTGNRSEAPLVAGDTGTTPSASTPTPVPTPTVVGTVAPKTRKSNDPWPEGQVDRTATVGPRADRAVTLMNNLSSSVPAGFSTPSLKFPDGRSMRWPQAQYASNDGEPDYWEYMATIPVQKGDRAGKLLVQSTTPDGKPATDPCTLARKFWGGTGACTVTDVSGKKVGVLTTNGHGSFDQWAAYRYDDGTVVYLAQAKKIDDSGRSPLTQPVFTNRQLAELATSAKFKISA
;
A
#
# COMPACT_ATOMS: atom_id res chain seq x y z
N MET A 1 -14.95 -4.28 60.04
CA MET A 1 -14.72 -3.25 59.02
C MET A 1 -16.11 -2.84 58.58
N ASN A 2 -16.53 -1.67 59.01
CA ASN A 2 -17.92 -1.23 58.92
C ASN A 2 -18.13 -0.41 57.64
N GLU A 3 -19.37 -0.27 57.17
CA GLU A 3 -19.69 0.49 55.93
C GLU A 3 -19.18 1.94 55.97
N GLU A 4 -19.05 2.52 57.15
CA GLU A 4 -18.53 3.87 57.37
C GLU A 4 -17.04 3.98 56.98
N ASP A 5 -16.22 2.96 57.29
CA ASP A 5 -14.79 2.95 56.91
C ASP A 5 -14.59 2.81 55.39
N LEU A 6 -15.51 2.10 54.72
CA LEU A 6 -15.45 1.91 53.27
C LEU A 6 -15.81 3.20 52.53
N ASN A 7 -16.82 3.92 53.03
CA ASN A 7 -17.28 5.18 52.43
C ASN A 7 -16.23 6.30 52.59
N GLU A 8 -15.54 6.35 53.72
CA GLU A 8 -14.48 7.33 53.96
C GLU A 8 -13.25 7.04 53.07
N ALA A 9 -12.90 5.77 52.86
CA ALA A 9 -11.84 5.37 51.92
C ALA A 9 -12.17 5.71 50.45
N PHE A 10 -13.45 5.60 50.04
CA PHE A 10 -13.86 6.01 48.69
C PHE A 10 -13.84 7.53 48.51
N HIS A 11 -14.19 8.30 49.54
CA HIS A 11 -14.11 9.76 49.48
C HIS A 11 -12.66 10.27 49.41
N ASP A 12 -11.71 9.64 50.11
CA ASP A 12 -10.28 10.04 50.07
C ASP A 12 -9.64 9.78 48.69
N VAL A 13 -10.09 8.75 47.96
CA VAL A 13 -9.59 8.45 46.61
C VAL A 13 -10.15 9.40 45.55
N ILE A 14 -11.36 9.93 45.74
CA ILE A 14 -11.99 10.86 44.78
C ILE A 14 -11.35 12.27 44.85
N VAL A 15 -10.83 12.69 46.01
CA VAL A 15 -10.25 14.04 46.19
C VAL A 15 -8.81 14.17 45.67
N ARG A 16 -8.11 13.05 45.39
CA ARG A 16 -6.72 13.07 44.87
C ARG A 16 -6.58 13.02 43.35
N SER A 17 -7.68 12.97 42.61
CA SER A 17 -7.64 13.03 41.16
C SER A 17 -7.45 14.48 40.70
N ARG A 18 -6.19 14.89 40.47
CA ARG A 18 -5.91 16.12 39.72
C ARG A 18 -6.68 16.05 38.40
N PRO A 19 -7.46 17.08 38.02
CA PRO A 19 -8.09 17.11 36.70
C PRO A 19 -7.02 16.83 35.64
N PRO A 20 -7.28 15.97 34.63
CA PRO A 20 -6.33 15.82 33.53
C PRO A 20 -6.03 17.20 32.97
N GLU A 21 -4.74 17.50 32.75
CA GLU A 21 -4.34 18.78 32.16
C GLU A 21 -5.21 19.07 30.95
N SER A 22 -5.91 20.21 30.96
CA SER A 22 -6.80 20.60 29.88
C SER A 22 -6.00 20.63 28.59
N MET A 23 -6.28 19.68 27.69
CA MET A 23 -5.59 19.58 26.43
C MET A 23 -5.92 20.80 25.59
N ASP A 24 -4.96 21.71 25.43
CA ASP A 24 -5.13 22.92 24.62
C ASP A 24 -5.39 22.51 23.15
N PRO A 25 -6.64 22.69 22.65
CA PRO A 25 -7.02 22.27 21.31
C PRO A 25 -6.24 23.05 20.24
N GLY A 26 -5.80 24.27 20.56
CA GLY A 26 -4.93 25.08 19.71
C GLY A 26 -3.59 24.38 19.47
N ARG A 27 -2.92 23.93 20.55
CA ARG A 27 -1.64 23.20 20.44
C ARG A 27 -1.78 21.83 19.78
N ALA A 28 -2.89 21.13 19.98
CA ALA A 28 -3.15 19.86 19.30
C ALA A 28 -3.33 20.06 17.79
N LEU A 29 -4.12 21.07 17.38
CA LEU A 29 -4.32 21.42 15.98
C LEU A 29 -3.05 21.98 15.33
N GLU A 30 -2.22 22.72 16.08
CA GLU A 30 -0.97 23.26 15.57
C GLU A 30 0.08 22.16 15.35
N ARG A 31 0.16 21.18 16.25
CA ARG A 31 0.97 19.96 16.06
C ARG A 31 0.49 19.16 14.85
N ALA A 32 -0.82 18.99 14.68
CA ALA A 32 -1.41 18.32 13.52
C ALA A 32 -1.13 19.07 12.20
N ARG A 33 -1.28 20.40 12.18
CA ARG A 33 -0.97 21.25 11.02
C ARG A 33 0.51 21.21 10.67
N ARG A 34 1.43 21.24 11.65
CA ARG A 34 2.87 21.09 11.40
C ARG A 34 3.23 19.71 10.86
N ALA A 35 2.62 18.64 11.38
CA ALA A 35 2.81 17.29 10.86
C ALA A 35 2.32 17.16 9.41
N ARG A 36 1.15 17.73 9.08
CA ARG A 36 0.60 17.78 7.72
C ARG A 36 1.45 18.63 6.77
N LYS A 37 1.91 19.80 7.21
CA LYS A 37 2.78 20.69 6.42
C LYS A 37 4.13 20.04 6.11
N ARG A 38 4.73 19.31 7.07
CA ARG A 38 5.95 18.52 6.83
C ARG A 38 5.74 17.40 5.82
N ARG A 39 4.56 16.77 5.78
CA ARG A 39 4.23 15.78 4.76
C ARG A 39 4.02 16.43 3.39
N GLN A 40 3.31 17.55 3.29
CA GLN A 40 3.08 18.23 2.00
C GLN A 40 4.36 18.82 1.38
N VAL A 41 5.29 19.34 2.19
CA VAL A 41 6.56 19.89 1.69
C VAL A 41 7.47 18.80 1.10
N ARG A 42 7.30 17.52 1.47
CA ARG A 42 8.01 16.40 0.83
C ARG A 42 7.45 16.01 -0.55
N TRP A 43 6.25 16.48 -0.91
CA TRP A 43 5.57 16.16 -2.17
C TRP A 43 5.65 17.29 -3.21
N ALA A 44 6.04 18.50 -2.81
CA ALA A 44 6.03 19.69 -3.66
C ALA A 44 7.43 20.28 -3.91
N GLY A 45 8.43 19.43 -4.11
CA GLY A 45 9.83 19.85 -4.26
C GLY A 45 10.49 19.35 -5.55
N ALA A 46 9.89 19.60 -6.72
CA ALA A 46 10.59 19.58 -8.01
C ALA A 46 9.78 20.28 -9.10
N ALA A 47 9.83 21.61 -9.14
CA ALA A 47 9.55 22.37 -10.36
C ALA A 47 10.30 23.70 -10.32
N VAL A 48 10.88 24.09 -11.46
CA VAL A 48 11.63 25.33 -11.79
C VAL A 48 13.13 25.29 -11.41
N ALA A 49 14.13 25.45 -12.29
CA ALA A 49 14.20 25.84 -13.70
C ALA A 49 15.50 25.31 -14.35
N ALA A 50 15.48 25.08 -15.67
CA ALA A 50 16.65 25.30 -16.52
C ALA A 50 16.16 25.72 -17.92
N LEU A 51 16.30 27.01 -18.21
CA LEU A 51 16.08 27.61 -19.52
C LEU A 51 17.42 28.26 -19.91
N VAL A 52 18.19 27.60 -20.76
CA VAL A 52 19.24 28.24 -21.57
C VAL A 52 19.20 27.65 -22.96
N VAL A 53 18.91 28.54 -23.91
CA VAL A 53 18.97 28.37 -25.36
C VAL A 53 20.43 28.40 -25.80
N ALA A 54 20.83 27.45 -26.66
CA ALA A 54 21.92 27.68 -27.61
C ALA A 54 21.70 26.84 -28.87
N ALA A 55 21.69 27.55 -30.00
CA ALA A 55 21.36 27.09 -31.34
C ALA A 55 22.46 26.21 -31.98
N GLY A 56 22.06 25.36 -32.93
CA GLY A 56 22.97 24.70 -33.87
C GLY A 56 22.31 23.68 -34.80
N ALA A 57 22.01 24.11 -36.03
CA ALA A 57 21.89 23.41 -37.32
C ALA A 57 21.38 21.94 -37.43
N GLY A 58 20.37 21.72 -38.31
CA GLY A 58 19.78 20.42 -38.71
C GLY A 58 20.68 19.55 -39.62
N PRO A 59 20.17 18.56 -40.43
CA PRO A 59 18.81 18.44 -40.99
C PRO A 59 18.13 17.03 -41.00
N VAL A 60 16.80 17.06 -41.25
CA VAL A 60 15.92 16.18 -42.07
C VAL A 60 15.93 14.65 -41.88
N LEU A 61 14.78 14.10 -41.45
CA LEU A 61 14.13 12.95 -42.12
C LEU A 61 12.61 13.15 -42.18
N ILE A 62 12.09 13.07 -43.41
CA ILE A 62 10.69 13.12 -43.81
C ILE A 62 10.10 11.72 -43.65
N ALA A 63 8.94 11.59 -43.02
CA ALA A 63 8.09 10.41 -43.17
C ALA A 63 6.64 10.87 -43.39
N ASN A 64 6.24 10.86 -44.65
CA ASN A 64 4.85 10.94 -45.09
C ASN A 64 4.08 9.70 -44.59
N TYR A 65 2.94 9.91 -43.94
CA TYR A 65 1.87 8.91 -43.87
C TYR A 65 0.59 9.53 -44.43
N THR A 66 0.39 9.30 -45.72
CA THR A 66 -0.84 9.57 -46.47
C THR A 66 -1.29 8.26 -47.12
N GLY A 67 -2.56 7.89 -46.92
CA GLY A 67 -3.25 6.77 -47.56
C GLY A 67 -4.45 6.34 -46.70
N ASN A 68 -5.60 7.02 -46.81
CA ASN A 68 -6.78 6.63 -47.63
C ASN A 68 -7.12 5.13 -47.57
N ARG A 69 -8.25 4.74 -46.98
CA ARG A 69 -9.61 4.66 -47.58
C ARG A 69 -9.65 3.84 -48.87
N SER A 70 -10.36 2.71 -48.81
CA SER A 70 -11.41 2.23 -49.74
C SER A 70 -11.52 0.71 -49.56
N GLU A 71 -12.65 0.17 -49.10
CA GLU A 71 -13.92 -0.11 -49.80
C GLU A 71 -14.09 -1.63 -49.92
N ALA A 72 -15.27 -2.09 -49.54
CA ALA A 72 -15.75 -3.44 -49.78
C ALA A 72 -15.89 -3.71 -51.29
N PRO A 73 -16.07 -4.98 -51.67
CA PRO A 73 -17.36 -5.25 -52.32
C PRO A 73 -18.06 -6.52 -51.82
N LEU A 74 -19.38 -6.42 -51.87
CA LEU A 74 -20.38 -7.48 -51.81
C LEU A 74 -20.20 -8.48 -52.98
N VAL A 75 -20.43 -9.76 -52.72
CA VAL A 75 -21.00 -10.70 -53.71
C VAL A 75 -21.98 -11.64 -52.99
N ALA A 76 -23.12 -11.87 -53.65
CA ALA A 76 -24.30 -12.60 -53.19
C ALA A 76 -24.44 -13.98 -53.88
N GLY A 77 -25.27 -14.82 -53.28
CA GLY A 77 -25.96 -15.97 -53.89
C GLY A 77 -25.61 -17.33 -53.25
N ASP A 78 -26.49 -18.31 -53.11
CA ASP A 78 -27.96 -18.38 -53.07
C ASP A 78 -28.34 -19.79 -52.55
N THR A 79 -29.59 -19.97 -52.12
CA THR A 79 -30.36 -21.24 -52.00
C THR A 79 -29.97 -22.35 -50.99
N GLY A 80 -30.67 -22.32 -49.83
CA GLY A 80 -31.65 -23.32 -49.35
C GLY A 80 -31.24 -24.79 -49.14
N THR A 81 -31.40 -25.30 -47.91
CA THR A 81 -32.25 -26.46 -47.51
C THR A 81 -32.25 -26.60 -45.97
N THR A 82 -33.41 -26.51 -45.32
CA THR A 82 -33.71 -27.02 -43.96
C THR A 82 -34.61 -28.26 -44.11
N PRO A 83 -34.76 -29.20 -43.15
CA PRO A 83 -34.55 -29.04 -41.70
C PRO A 83 -33.91 -30.25 -40.96
N SER A 84 -33.33 -30.02 -39.78
CA SER A 84 -33.47 -30.97 -38.67
C SER A 84 -33.24 -30.28 -37.33
N ALA A 85 -34.22 -30.49 -36.46
CA ALA A 85 -34.24 -30.02 -35.10
C ALA A 85 -33.10 -30.66 -34.29
N SER A 86 -32.33 -29.82 -33.62
CA SER A 86 -31.51 -30.22 -32.47
C SER A 86 -31.43 -29.01 -31.55
N THR A 87 -32.15 -29.10 -30.44
CA THR A 87 -32.20 -28.17 -29.32
C THR A 87 -30.77 -27.84 -28.84
N PRO A 88 -30.28 -26.59 -28.95
CA PRO A 88 -29.04 -26.22 -28.30
C PRO A 88 -29.32 -25.94 -26.82
N THR A 89 -28.74 -26.76 -25.96
CA THR A 89 -28.55 -26.47 -24.54
C THR A 89 -27.88 -25.09 -24.40
N PRO A 90 -28.40 -24.17 -23.56
CA PRO A 90 -27.74 -22.90 -23.35
C PRO A 90 -26.38 -23.14 -22.68
N VAL A 91 -25.31 -22.90 -23.43
CA VAL A 91 -23.98 -22.70 -22.88
C VAL A 91 -24.09 -21.48 -21.95
N PRO A 92 -23.78 -21.57 -20.65
CA PRO A 92 -23.69 -20.38 -19.82
C PRO A 92 -22.54 -19.54 -20.38
N THR A 93 -22.91 -18.41 -20.98
CA THR A 93 -22.00 -17.30 -21.25
C THR A 93 -21.21 -17.03 -19.96
N PRO A 94 -19.87 -16.96 -19.99
CA PRO A 94 -19.15 -16.45 -18.83
C PRO A 94 -19.66 -15.04 -18.61
N THR A 95 -20.39 -14.85 -17.52
CA THR A 95 -20.73 -13.55 -16.99
C THR A 95 -19.41 -12.80 -16.88
N VAL A 96 -19.21 -11.82 -17.76
CA VAL A 96 -18.20 -10.79 -17.58
C VAL A 96 -18.54 -10.20 -16.22
N VAL A 97 -17.76 -10.59 -15.21
CA VAL A 97 -17.79 -9.98 -13.90
C VAL A 97 -17.57 -8.51 -14.18
N GLY A 98 -18.64 -7.74 -14.04
CA GLY A 98 -18.62 -6.30 -14.22
C GLY A 98 -17.50 -5.78 -13.34
N THR A 99 -16.41 -5.37 -13.99
CA THR A 99 -15.42 -4.53 -13.35
C THR A 99 -16.17 -3.25 -13.05
N VAL A 100 -16.72 -3.14 -11.84
CA VAL A 100 -17.34 -1.91 -11.38
C VAL A 100 -16.23 -0.88 -11.42
N ALA A 101 -16.30 0.01 -12.41
CA ALA A 101 -15.36 1.10 -12.56
C ALA A 101 -15.29 1.86 -11.22
N PRO A 102 -14.09 2.26 -10.78
CA PRO A 102 -13.93 2.96 -9.52
C PRO A 102 -14.75 4.24 -9.57
N LYS A 103 -15.71 4.35 -8.64
CA LYS A 103 -16.39 5.61 -8.38
C LYS A 103 -15.32 6.60 -7.91
N THR A 104 -15.46 7.87 -8.27
CA THR A 104 -14.60 8.94 -7.76
C THR A 104 -15.35 9.62 -6.64
N ARG A 105 -14.90 9.41 -5.40
CA ARG A 105 -15.50 10.08 -4.25
C ARG A 105 -15.14 11.57 -4.23
N LYS A 106 -16.02 12.39 -3.65
CA LYS A 106 -15.79 13.78 -3.25
C LYS A 106 -15.73 13.92 -1.73
N SER A 107 -15.07 14.95 -1.21
CA SER A 107 -14.84 15.14 0.23
C SER A 107 -16.11 15.18 1.10
N ASN A 108 -17.29 15.42 0.50
CA ASN A 108 -18.57 15.49 1.22
C ASN A 108 -19.37 14.17 1.16
N ASP A 109 -18.92 13.18 0.40
CA ASP A 109 -19.58 11.88 0.36
C ASP A 109 -19.38 11.16 1.70
N PRO A 110 -20.34 10.35 2.17
CA PRO A 110 -20.15 9.54 3.37
C PRO A 110 -18.97 8.58 3.18
N TRP A 111 -18.27 8.26 4.28
CA TRP A 111 -17.22 7.25 4.19
C TRP A 111 -17.81 5.86 3.93
N PRO A 112 -17.10 5.00 3.18
CA PRO A 112 -17.57 3.65 2.90
C PRO A 112 -17.72 2.85 4.20
N GLU A 113 -18.65 1.89 4.21
CA GLU A 113 -18.78 0.90 5.29
C GLU A 113 -19.01 1.51 6.70
N GLY A 114 -19.56 2.73 6.78
CA GLY A 114 -19.98 3.36 8.04
C GLY A 114 -18.85 3.92 8.90
N GLN A 115 -17.64 4.02 8.38
CA GLN A 115 -16.49 4.59 9.10
C GLN A 115 -16.63 6.12 9.30
N VAL A 116 -15.95 6.66 10.31
CA VAL A 116 -15.97 8.10 10.63
C VAL A 116 -14.78 8.88 10.04
N ASP A 117 -13.74 8.17 9.62
CA ASP A 117 -12.54 8.72 8.98
C ASP A 117 -11.99 7.78 7.89
N ARG A 118 -10.76 8.00 7.40
CA ARG A 118 -10.16 7.18 6.32
C ARG A 118 -9.85 5.74 6.75
N THR A 119 -9.67 5.48 8.03
CA THR A 119 -9.19 4.23 8.60
C THR A 119 -10.34 3.30 8.94
N ALA A 120 -10.25 2.06 8.49
CA ALA A 120 -11.16 1.01 8.92
C ALA A 120 -10.57 0.32 10.16
N THR A 121 -11.19 0.57 11.32
CA THR A 121 -10.77 -0.03 12.61
C THR A 121 -11.52 -1.31 12.96
N VAL A 122 -12.66 -1.56 12.32
CA VAL A 122 -13.52 -2.74 12.50
C VAL A 122 -14.06 -3.22 11.15
N GLY A 123 -14.55 -4.47 11.12
CA GLY A 123 -15.20 -5.06 9.94
C GLY A 123 -14.23 -5.64 8.90
N PRO A 124 -14.73 -6.02 7.71
CA PRO A 124 -13.98 -6.83 6.74
C PRO A 124 -12.67 -6.20 6.29
N ARG A 125 -12.58 -4.86 6.21
CA ARG A 125 -11.35 -4.15 5.84
C ARG A 125 -10.28 -4.29 6.92
N ALA A 126 -10.64 -4.14 8.19
CA ALA A 126 -9.74 -4.35 9.31
C ALA A 126 -9.26 -5.82 9.38
N ASP A 127 -10.18 -6.77 9.18
CA ASP A 127 -9.87 -8.21 9.18
C ASP A 127 -8.91 -8.60 8.06
N ARG A 128 -9.04 -7.98 6.88
CA ARG A 128 -8.08 -8.15 5.77
C ARG A 128 -6.68 -7.65 6.14
N ALA A 129 -6.55 -6.53 6.86
CA ALA A 129 -5.24 -6.06 7.32
C ALA A 129 -4.62 -7.00 8.38
N VAL A 130 -5.43 -7.59 9.26
CA VAL A 130 -4.99 -8.63 10.21
C VAL A 130 -4.51 -9.88 9.46
N THR A 131 -5.28 -10.32 8.46
CA THR A 131 -4.89 -11.45 7.59
C THR A 131 -3.56 -11.17 6.88
N LEU A 132 -3.39 -9.97 6.34
CA LEU A 132 -2.15 -9.52 5.72
C LEU A 132 -0.96 -9.59 6.68
N MET A 133 -1.15 -9.18 7.94
CA MET A 133 -0.14 -9.28 9.00
C MET A 133 0.23 -10.74 9.34
N ASN A 134 -0.76 -11.62 9.39
CA ASN A 134 -0.55 -13.05 9.64
C ASN A 134 0.20 -13.71 8.47
N ASN A 135 -0.15 -13.36 7.23
CA ASN A 135 0.59 -13.79 6.04
C ASN A 135 2.04 -13.30 6.06
N LEU A 136 2.30 -12.07 6.52
CA LEU A 136 3.66 -11.57 6.67
C LEU A 136 4.42 -12.37 7.75
N SER A 137 3.76 -12.69 8.85
CA SER A 137 4.36 -13.44 9.97
C SER A 137 4.73 -14.86 9.58
N SER A 138 3.87 -15.56 8.82
CA SER A 138 4.13 -16.92 8.32
C SER A 138 5.17 -16.97 7.20
N SER A 139 5.55 -15.82 6.64
CA SER A 139 6.57 -15.72 5.60
C SER A 139 8.00 -15.62 6.13
N VAL A 140 8.15 -15.41 7.45
CA VAL A 140 9.46 -15.25 8.08
C VAL A 140 10.22 -16.59 8.01
N PRO A 141 11.48 -16.58 7.53
CA PRO A 141 12.23 -17.81 7.34
C PRO A 141 12.63 -18.44 8.68
N ALA A 142 12.94 -19.72 8.65
CA ALA A 142 13.45 -20.44 9.83
C ALA A 142 14.68 -19.73 10.44
N GLY A 143 14.79 -19.78 11.76
CA GLY A 143 15.84 -19.08 12.51
C GLY A 143 15.51 -17.63 12.87
N PHE A 144 14.35 -17.13 12.44
CA PHE A 144 13.76 -15.89 12.94
C PHE A 144 12.39 -16.18 13.58
N SER A 145 11.97 -15.34 14.52
CA SER A 145 10.64 -15.41 15.15
C SER A 145 9.90 -14.07 15.01
N THR A 146 8.58 -14.07 15.21
CA THR A 146 7.74 -12.86 15.11
C THR A 146 7.01 -12.56 16.44
N PRO A 147 7.75 -12.29 17.52
CA PRO A 147 7.17 -12.16 18.85
C PRO A 147 6.23 -10.96 18.97
N SER A 148 5.32 -11.00 19.95
CA SER A 148 4.46 -9.87 20.29
C SER A 148 5.21 -8.84 21.12
N LEU A 149 6.16 -8.13 20.49
CA LEU A 149 6.95 -7.09 21.15
C LEU A 149 6.14 -5.80 21.34
N LYS A 150 6.52 -5.06 22.38
CA LYS A 150 6.01 -3.73 22.70
C LYS A 150 7.15 -2.72 22.72
N PHE A 151 6.84 -1.48 22.36
CA PHE A 151 7.70 -0.32 22.59
C PHE A 151 7.83 -0.04 24.09
N PRO A 152 8.82 0.75 24.53
CA PRO A 152 8.96 1.15 25.93
C PRO A 152 7.71 1.83 26.52
N ASP A 153 6.92 2.50 25.67
CA ASP A 153 5.65 3.13 26.03
C ASP A 153 4.45 2.14 26.11
N GLY A 154 4.71 0.84 25.95
CA GLY A 154 3.70 -0.21 26.02
C GLY A 154 2.91 -0.46 24.72
N ARG A 155 3.07 0.36 23.68
CA ARG A 155 2.38 0.15 22.40
C ARG A 155 2.87 -1.12 21.69
N SER A 156 1.97 -1.83 21.04
CA SER A 156 2.30 -3.00 20.22
C SER A 156 3.18 -2.60 19.03
N MET A 157 4.24 -3.37 18.77
CA MET A 157 5.03 -3.24 17.53
C MET A 157 4.37 -3.93 16.33
N ARG A 158 3.41 -4.82 16.59
CA ARG A 158 2.54 -5.41 15.57
C ARG A 158 1.41 -4.44 15.28
N TRP A 159 1.28 -4.04 14.02
CA TRP A 159 0.32 -3.00 13.64
C TRP A 159 -0.26 -3.27 12.23
N PRO A 160 -1.47 -3.86 12.16
CA PRO A 160 -2.26 -3.90 10.94
C PRO A 160 -3.10 -2.61 10.80
N GLN A 161 -3.27 -2.12 9.58
CA GLN A 161 -4.16 -1.01 9.25
C GLN A 161 -4.76 -1.20 7.86
N ALA A 162 -6.04 -0.88 7.71
CA ALA A 162 -6.66 -0.66 6.41
C ALA A 162 -7.15 0.79 6.35
N GLN A 163 -6.95 1.44 5.21
CA GLN A 163 -7.43 2.79 5.00
C GLN A 163 -7.86 3.03 3.56
N TYR A 164 -8.87 3.88 3.41
CA TYR A 164 -9.27 4.41 2.12
C TYR A 164 -8.22 5.42 1.65
N ALA A 165 -7.64 5.19 0.46
CA ALA A 165 -6.41 5.85 0.00
C ALA A 165 -6.61 6.80 -1.20
N SER A 166 -7.81 6.82 -1.79
CA SER A 166 -8.15 7.77 -2.87
C SER A 166 -8.33 9.21 -2.37
N ASN A 167 -8.07 10.19 -3.24
CA ASN A 167 -8.38 11.59 -3.03
C ASN A 167 -9.60 12.01 -3.87
N ASP A 168 -10.10 13.23 -3.63
CA ASP A 168 -11.21 13.80 -4.39
C ASP A 168 -10.95 13.73 -5.90
N GLY A 169 -11.83 13.07 -6.63
CA GLY A 169 -11.72 12.91 -8.07
C GLY A 169 -10.77 11.81 -8.54
N GLU A 170 -10.08 11.11 -7.64
CA GLU A 170 -9.28 9.93 -7.98
C GLU A 170 -10.12 8.65 -7.91
N PRO A 171 -9.77 7.62 -8.70
CA PRO A 171 -10.34 6.28 -8.57
C PRO A 171 -10.32 5.78 -7.12
N ASP A 172 -11.46 5.32 -6.60
CA ASP A 172 -11.53 4.69 -5.28
C ASP A 172 -10.57 3.48 -5.17
N TYR A 173 -9.67 3.53 -4.19
CA TYR A 173 -8.85 2.38 -3.82
C TYR A 173 -8.55 2.35 -2.32
N TRP A 174 -8.28 1.14 -1.84
CA TRP A 174 -7.92 0.84 -0.47
C TRP A 174 -6.44 0.51 -0.36
N GLU A 175 -5.84 0.91 0.75
CA GLU A 175 -4.50 0.54 1.16
C GLU A 175 -4.57 -0.26 2.45
N TYR A 176 -3.86 -1.38 2.48
CA TYR A 176 -3.72 -2.25 3.63
C TYR A 176 -2.24 -2.34 3.95
N MET A 177 -1.92 -2.20 5.22
CA MET A 177 -0.56 -2.22 5.70
C MET A 177 -0.49 -3.11 6.93
N ALA A 178 0.62 -3.82 7.06
CA ALA A 178 0.94 -4.54 8.28
C ALA A 178 2.42 -4.42 8.59
N THR A 179 2.74 -4.08 9.84
CA THR A 179 4.10 -4.10 10.37
C THR A 179 4.21 -5.19 11.44
N ILE A 180 5.30 -5.95 11.41
CA ILE A 180 5.63 -6.92 12.47
C ILE A 180 7.08 -6.77 12.91
N PRO A 181 7.39 -6.97 14.21
CA PRO A 181 8.76 -7.18 14.64
C PRO A 181 9.23 -8.57 14.23
N VAL A 182 10.52 -8.69 13.96
CA VAL A 182 11.21 -9.96 13.71
C VAL A 182 12.42 -10.04 14.61
N GLN A 183 12.62 -11.19 15.25
CA GLN A 183 13.68 -11.40 16.25
C GLN A 183 14.57 -12.58 15.87
N LYS A 184 15.88 -12.44 16.17
CA LYS A 184 16.85 -13.53 16.12
C LYS A 184 17.81 -13.37 17.31
N GLY A 185 17.75 -14.31 18.26
CA GLY A 185 18.41 -14.14 19.56
C GLY A 185 17.77 -12.99 20.34
N ASP A 186 18.58 -12.07 20.84
CA ASP A 186 18.19 -10.86 21.57
C ASP A 186 18.00 -9.63 20.66
N ARG A 187 18.24 -9.77 19.35
CA ARG A 187 18.19 -8.70 18.35
C ARG A 187 16.88 -8.65 17.62
N ALA A 188 16.39 -7.44 17.33
CA ALA A 188 15.11 -7.22 16.67
C ALA A 188 15.20 -6.25 15.49
N GLY A 189 14.49 -6.58 14.42
CA GLY A 189 14.22 -5.75 13.25
C GLY A 189 12.72 -5.73 12.96
N LYS A 190 12.32 -5.15 11.83
CA LYS A 190 10.91 -5.08 11.43
C LYS A 190 10.72 -5.41 9.96
N LEU A 191 9.55 -5.96 9.68
CA LEU A 191 9.02 -6.12 8.34
C LEU A 191 7.76 -5.29 8.20
N LEU A 192 7.53 -4.80 6.98
CA LEU A 192 6.30 -4.17 6.58
C LEU A 192 5.84 -4.74 5.25
N VAL A 193 4.54 -4.95 5.13
CA VAL A 193 3.88 -5.14 3.84
C VAL A 193 2.84 -4.05 3.66
N GLN A 194 2.75 -3.51 2.45
CA GLN A 194 1.68 -2.62 2.04
C GLN A 194 1.10 -3.14 0.73
N SER A 195 -0.20 -3.39 0.68
CA SER A 195 -0.92 -3.75 -0.54
C SER A 195 -2.02 -2.75 -0.81
N THR A 196 -2.22 -2.39 -2.07
CA THR A 196 -3.37 -1.60 -2.51
C THR A 196 -4.32 -2.44 -3.34
N THR A 197 -5.62 -2.16 -3.30
CA THR A 197 -6.52 -2.61 -4.39
C THR A 197 -6.13 -1.90 -5.69
N PRO A 198 -6.67 -2.33 -6.85
CA PRO A 198 -6.50 -1.60 -8.11
C PRO A 198 -6.74 -0.09 -7.95
N ASP A 199 -5.75 0.72 -8.31
CA ASP A 199 -5.76 2.18 -8.16
C ASP A 199 -6.02 2.93 -9.48
N GLY A 200 -6.26 2.19 -10.56
CA GLY A 200 -6.48 2.73 -11.91
C GLY A 200 -5.25 3.41 -12.54
N LYS A 201 -4.09 3.37 -11.88
CA LYS A 201 -2.87 4.01 -12.40
C LYS A 201 -2.21 3.11 -13.45
N PRO A 202 -1.62 3.71 -14.50
CA PRO A 202 -0.96 2.95 -15.54
C PRO A 202 0.23 2.16 -14.98
N ALA A 203 0.63 1.12 -15.70
CA ALA A 203 1.90 0.46 -15.48
C ALA A 203 3.05 1.49 -15.48
N THR A 204 4.03 1.28 -14.62
CA THR A 204 5.18 2.17 -14.47
C THR A 204 6.43 1.32 -14.33
N ASP A 205 7.59 1.90 -14.63
CA ASP A 205 8.87 1.26 -14.44
C ASP A 205 9.00 0.73 -12.98
N PRO A 206 9.44 -0.52 -12.75
CA PRO A 206 9.48 -1.10 -11.41
C PRO A 206 10.32 -0.29 -10.41
N CYS A 207 11.40 0.37 -10.85
CA CYS A 207 12.20 1.21 -9.96
C CYS A 207 11.54 2.56 -9.67
N THR A 208 10.83 3.13 -10.64
CA THR A 208 9.97 4.29 -10.42
C THR A 208 8.87 3.97 -9.42
N LEU A 209 8.25 2.79 -9.51
CA LEU A 209 7.29 2.31 -8.50
C LEU A 209 7.94 2.19 -7.13
N ALA A 210 9.10 1.53 -7.03
CA ALA A 210 9.80 1.36 -5.76
C ALA A 210 10.16 2.70 -5.10
N ARG A 211 10.59 3.71 -5.87
CA ARG A 211 10.90 5.06 -5.34
C ARG A 211 9.67 5.83 -4.86
N LYS A 212 8.48 5.54 -5.40
CA LYS A 212 7.22 6.15 -4.93
C LYS A 212 6.86 5.70 -3.52
N PHE A 213 7.32 4.51 -3.09
CA PHE A 213 7.08 4.02 -1.74
C PHE A 213 7.66 4.99 -0.70
N TRP A 214 6.77 5.78 -0.10
CA TRP A 214 7.06 6.79 0.92
C TRP A 214 8.16 7.80 0.52
N GLY A 215 8.32 8.06 -0.78
CA GLY A 215 9.35 8.95 -1.33
C GLY A 215 10.77 8.44 -1.12
N GLY A 216 10.95 7.12 -1.06
CA GLY A 216 12.22 6.50 -0.74
C GLY A 216 13.31 6.78 -1.78
N THR A 217 14.53 7.00 -1.27
CA THR A 217 15.74 7.26 -2.06
C THR A 217 16.77 6.15 -1.83
N GLY A 218 17.62 5.92 -2.83
CA GLY A 218 18.60 4.83 -2.79
C GLY A 218 18.90 4.23 -4.15
N ALA A 219 19.72 3.18 -4.15
CA ALA A 219 19.98 2.36 -5.33
C ALA A 219 18.78 1.45 -5.58
N CYS A 220 18.32 1.39 -6.83
CA CYS A 220 17.25 0.48 -7.22
C CYS A 220 17.71 -0.42 -8.35
N THR A 221 17.38 -1.70 -8.23
CA THR A 221 17.65 -2.74 -9.23
C THR A 221 16.36 -3.43 -9.61
N VAL A 222 16.17 -3.68 -10.90
CA VAL A 222 15.06 -4.53 -11.37
C VAL A 222 15.48 -6.00 -11.23
N THR A 223 14.72 -6.76 -10.46
CA THR A 223 14.90 -8.20 -10.27
C THR A 223 13.82 -8.93 -11.05
N ASP A 224 14.21 -9.93 -11.84
CA ASP A 224 13.27 -10.84 -12.50
C ASP A 224 12.89 -11.99 -11.56
N VAL A 225 11.59 -12.19 -11.37
CA VAL A 225 11.04 -13.31 -10.62
C VAL A 225 10.03 -14.02 -11.50
N SER A 226 10.44 -15.11 -12.14
CA SER A 226 9.57 -15.92 -13.01
C SER A 226 8.90 -15.08 -14.10
N GLY A 227 9.67 -14.19 -14.75
CA GLY A 227 9.19 -13.28 -15.79
C GLY A 227 8.51 -12.01 -15.27
N LYS A 228 8.34 -11.85 -13.95
CA LYS A 228 7.81 -10.65 -13.32
C LYS A 228 8.95 -9.70 -12.98
N LYS A 229 8.87 -8.45 -13.45
CA LYS A 229 9.86 -7.41 -13.14
C LYS A 229 9.50 -6.70 -11.84
N VAL A 230 10.41 -6.77 -10.86
CA VAL A 230 10.21 -6.23 -9.52
C VAL A 230 11.28 -5.19 -9.22
N GLY A 231 10.90 -4.01 -8.75
CA GLY A 231 11.86 -3.00 -8.32
C GLY A 231 12.30 -3.29 -6.89
N VAL A 232 13.59 -3.50 -6.67
CA VAL A 232 14.16 -3.66 -5.33
C VAL A 232 15.06 -2.48 -5.04
N LEU A 233 14.71 -1.71 -4.01
CA LEU A 233 15.41 -0.50 -3.60
C LEU A 233 16.14 -0.76 -2.27
N THR A 234 17.41 -0.38 -2.21
CA THR A 234 18.25 -0.37 -1.00
C THR A 234 18.61 1.05 -0.66
N THR A 235 18.32 1.47 0.57
CA THR A 235 18.58 2.84 1.03
C THR A 235 20.02 3.02 1.46
N ASN A 236 20.42 4.27 1.61
CA ASN A 236 21.71 4.64 2.18
C ASN A 236 21.68 4.71 3.73
N GLY A 237 20.67 4.11 4.39
CA GLY A 237 20.58 4.02 5.86
C GLY A 237 19.89 5.17 6.59
N HIS A 238 19.29 6.14 5.88
CA HIS A 238 18.61 7.31 6.46
C HIS A 238 17.07 7.17 6.58
N GLY A 239 16.51 6.01 6.24
CA GLY A 239 15.07 5.76 6.22
C GLY A 239 14.60 4.82 7.32
N SER A 240 13.27 4.74 7.48
CA SER A 240 12.64 3.76 8.38
C SER A 240 12.85 2.31 7.94
N PHE A 241 13.31 2.08 6.70
CA PHE A 241 13.59 0.76 6.14
C PHE A 241 14.92 0.77 5.39
N ASP A 242 15.63 -0.35 5.48
CA ASP A 242 16.91 -0.54 4.79
C ASP A 242 16.66 -0.90 3.32
N GLN A 243 15.62 -1.70 3.07
CA GLN A 243 15.33 -2.25 1.75
C GLN A 243 13.84 -2.48 1.56
N TRP A 244 13.37 -2.42 0.31
CA TRP A 244 12.04 -2.90 -0.07
C TRP A 244 11.97 -3.36 -1.52
N ALA A 245 11.02 -4.25 -1.78
CA ALA A 245 10.60 -4.64 -3.12
C ALA A 245 9.22 -4.05 -3.43
N ALA A 246 9.00 -3.68 -4.69
CA ALA A 246 7.74 -3.15 -5.19
C ALA A 246 7.33 -3.87 -6.47
N TYR A 247 6.09 -4.33 -6.51
CA TYR A 247 5.50 -5.00 -7.67
C TYR A 247 4.08 -4.49 -7.92
N ARG A 248 3.75 -4.27 -9.20
CA ARG A 248 2.39 -3.95 -9.65
C ARG A 248 1.88 -5.14 -10.48
N TYR A 249 0.73 -5.66 -10.08
CA TYR A 249 0.01 -6.69 -10.81
C TYR A 249 -0.72 -6.06 -12.01
N ASP A 250 -1.08 -6.90 -12.98
CA ASP A 250 -1.75 -6.49 -14.22
C ASP A 250 -3.13 -5.87 -13.97
N ASP A 251 -3.79 -6.25 -12.86
CA ASP A 251 -5.06 -5.65 -12.44
C ASP A 251 -4.90 -4.28 -11.75
N GLY A 252 -3.67 -3.79 -11.57
CA GLY A 252 -3.37 -2.53 -10.90
C GLY A 252 -3.16 -2.63 -9.39
N THR A 253 -3.29 -3.81 -8.79
CA THR A 253 -2.90 -4.04 -7.38
C THR A 253 -1.40 -3.77 -7.23
N VAL A 254 -0.99 -3.04 -6.19
CA VAL A 254 0.42 -2.81 -5.87
C VAL A 254 0.77 -3.46 -4.55
N VAL A 255 1.90 -4.15 -4.49
CA VAL A 255 2.48 -4.70 -3.26
C VAL A 255 3.87 -4.14 -3.05
N TYR A 256 4.09 -3.62 -1.85
CA TYR A 256 5.39 -3.28 -1.30
C TYR A 256 5.71 -4.21 -0.14
N LEU A 257 6.94 -4.71 -0.11
CA LEU A 257 7.46 -5.46 1.02
C LEU A 257 8.78 -4.84 1.46
N ALA A 258 8.83 -4.34 2.69
CA ALA A 258 9.95 -3.63 3.25
C ALA A 258 10.52 -4.34 4.48
N GLN A 259 11.82 -4.15 4.70
CA GLN A 259 12.52 -4.67 5.87
C GLN A 259 13.52 -3.67 6.43
N ALA A 260 13.70 -3.73 7.74
CA ALA A 260 14.73 -3.00 8.45
C ALA A 260 15.37 -3.92 9.48
N LYS A 261 16.69 -3.86 9.61
CA LYS A 261 17.44 -4.52 10.66
C LYS A 261 17.16 -3.93 12.04
N LYS A 262 16.66 -2.69 12.10
CA LYS A 262 16.38 -1.95 13.33
C LYS A 262 14.88 -1.62 13.46
N ILE A 263 14.39 -1.66 14.69
CA ILE A 263 13.14 -1.00 15.07
C ILE A 263 13.51 0.27 15.85
N ASP A 264 13.21 1.44 15.29
CA ASP A 264 13.44 2.71 15.97
C ASP A 264 12.66 2.79 17.29
N ASP A 265 13.24 3.45 18.30
CA ASP A 265 12.64 3.66 19.62
C ASP A 265 12.24 2.38 20.37
N SER A 266 12.76 1.22 19.97
CA SER A 266 12.43 -0.07 20.58
C SER A 266 13.24 -0.39 21.84
N GLY A 267 14.36 0.30 22.06
CA GLY A 267 15.35 -0.07 23.08
C GLY A 267 16.07 -1.40 22.81
N ARG A 268 15.96 -1.97 21.60
CA ARG A 268 16.54 -3.28 21.25
C ARG A 268 17.72 -3.14 20.31
N SER A 269 18.66 -4.07 20.44
CA SER A 269 19.78 -4.22 19.51
C SER A 269 19.28 -4.58 18.10
N PRO A 270 19.81 -3.97 17.03
CA PRO A 270 19.42 -4.28 15.67
C PRO A 270 19.91 -5.67 15.25
N LEU A 271 19.22 -6.29 14.30
CA LEU A 271 19.67 -7.49 13.59
C LEU A 271 21.02 -7.23 12.89
N THR A 272 21.87 -8.24 12.83
CA THR A 272 23.15 -8.17 12.11
C THR A 272 22.99 -8.27 10.60
N GLN A 273 21.90 -8.89 10.15
CA GLN A 273 21.59 -9.13 8.75
C GLN A 273 20.12 -8.84 8.48
N PRO A 274 19.76 -8.50 7.23
CA PRO A 274 18.36 -8.47 6.82
C PRO A 274 17.67 -9.83 7.00
N VAL A 275 16.34 -9.83 7.13
CA VAL A 275 15.55 -11.06 7.28
C VAL A 275 15.50 -11.82 5.96
N PHE A 276 15.33 -11.08 4.85
CA PHE A 276 15.28 -11.59 3.49
C PHE A 276 16.44 -11.05 2.66
N THR A 277 16.89 -11.82 1.69
CA THR A 277 17.73 -11.30 0.59
C THR A 277 16.89 -10.42 -0.36
N ASN A 278 17.54 -9.62 -1.21
CA ASN A 278 16.87 -8.82 -2.23
C ASN A 278 15.95 -9.66 -3.13
N ARG A 279 16.41 -10.86 -3.51
CA ARG A 279 15.63 -11.80 -4.32
C ARG A 279 14.42 -12.33 -3.56
N GLN A 280 14.58 -12.72 -2.29
CA GLN A 280 13.46 -13.18 -1.47
C GLN A 280 12.41 -12.07 -1.22
N LEU A 281 12.83 -10.82 -1.04
CA LEU A 281 11.91 -9.69 -0.99
C LEU A 281 11.10 -9.57 -2.29
N ALA A 282 11.77 -9.70 -3.43
CA ALA A 282 11.11 -9.63 -4.74
C ALA A 282 10.12 -10.78 -4.94
N GLU A 283 10.51 -12.01 -4.60
CA GLU A 283 9.66 -13.20 -4.64
C GLU A 283 8.40 -13.01 -3.79
N LEU A 284 8.56 -12.51 -2.57
CA LEU A 284 7.43 -12.22 -1.69
C LEU A 284 6.54 -11.09 -2.24
N ALA A 285 7.09 -10.01 -2.80
CA ALA A 285 6.27 -8.94 -3.39
C ALA A 285 5.38 -9.44 -4.56
N THR A 286 5.79 -10.50 -5.25
CA THR A 286 5.00 -11.16 -6.32
C THR A 286 4.08 -12.28 -5.82
N SER A 287 4.06 -12.54 -4.51
CA SER A 287 3.27 -13.63 -3.93
C SER A 287 1.79 -13.26 -3.83
N ALA A 288 0.92 -14.15 -4.31
CA ALA A 288 -0.52 -13.98 -4.26
C ALA A 288 -1.07 -13.78 -2.84
N LYS A 289 -0.38 -14.26 -1.80
CA LYS A 289 -0.78 -14.09 -0.39
C LYS A 289 -0.79 -12.63 0.08
N PHE A 290 -0.11 -11.75 -0.63
CA PHE A 290 -0.09 -10.30 -0.35
C PHE A 290 -0.88 -9.50 -1.37
N LYS A 291 -1.43 -10.14 -2.40
CA LYS A 291 -2.30 -9.49 -3.38
C LYS A 291 -3.69 -9.33 -2.77
N ILE A 292 -4.11 -8.10 -2.50
CA ILE A 292 -5.47 -7.83 -2.02
C ILE A 292 -6.36 -7.43 -3.19
N SER A 293 -7.22 -8.35 -3.63
CA SER A 293 -8.29 -8.03 -4.57
C SER A 293 -9.42 -7.25 -3.88
N ALA A 294 -10.16 -6.49 -4.69
CA ALA A 294 -11.34 -5.74 -4.24
C ALA A 294 -12.36 -6.67 -3.54
#